data_AF-A0A949CIH3-F1
#
_entry.id   AF-A0A949CIH3-F1
#
_cell.length_a   1.000
_cell.length_b   1.000
_cell.length_c   1.000
_cell.angle_alpha   90.00
_cell.angle_beta   90.00
_cell.angle_gamma   90.00
#
_symmetry.space_group_name_H-M   'P 1'
#
loop_
_entity.id
_entity.type
_entity.pdbx_description
1 polymer ?
#
loop_
_entity_poly.entity_id
_entity_poly.type
_entity_poly.pdbx_seq_one_letter_code
_entity_poly.pdbx_strand_id
1 'polypeptide(L)'
;MSNQFKECISQFNKTCDIIKAFEDKNGSRGIINKELEILKNPKRTIQFSIPVLMDDGSLKVFDGYRVQYNDIRGPFKGGLRYHPKVNLDEVKSLAFWMTIKCAVANIPYGGSKGGITVDAKKLSQPELERLTRGYVRAAAKFIGPDTDIPAPDVYTNPQIMAWFMDEYSRINGKNEAAVVTGKPVEIGGSLGRGTATAQGGFYVFENLRKKLKIKKEKTAIAVQGFGNAGMNFAKLAGEAGYKIAAVSDSKGGIYSPNGLNINDVIKHKENTGSVVD
;
A
#
# COMPACT_ATOMS: atom_id res chain seq x y z
N MET A 1 -5.42 -21.85 -3.81
CA MET A 1 -5.16 -20.44 -3.46
C MET A 1 -6.15 -20.06 -2.38
N SER A 2 -5.70 -19.62 -1.21
CA SER A 2 -6.63 -19.09 -0.20
C SER A 2 -7.33 -17.87 -0.78
N ASN A 3 -8.62 -17.74 -0.50
CA ASN A 3 -9.39 -16.55 -0.86
C ASN A 3 -9.08 -15.51 0.22
N GLN A 4 -8.16 -14.61 -0.08
CA GLN A 4 -7.68 -13.59 0.85
C GLN A 4 -8.83 -12.70 1.33
N PHE A 5 -9.83 -12.51 0.48
CA PHE A 5 -10.98 -11.69 0.84
C PHE A 5 -11.87 -12.38 1.88
N LYS A 6 -12.04 -13.69 1.79
CA LYS A 6 -12.73 -14.48 2.82
C LYS A 6 -12.05 -14.37 4.18
N GLU A 7 -10.71 -14.35 4.22
CA GLU A 7 -9.96 -14.13 5.47
C GLU A 7 -10.24 -12.74 6.06
N CYS A 8 -10.31 -11.70 5.22
CA CYS A 8 -10.68 -10.35 5.65
C CYS A 8 -12.07 -10.32 6.29
N ILE A 9 -13.06 -10.96 5.65
CA ILE A 9 -14.44 -11.02 6.16
C ILE A 9 -14.53 -11.89 7.42
N SER A 10 -13.76 -12.98 7.52
CA SER A 10 -13.67 -13.77 8.74
C SER A 10 -13.17 -12.93 9.92
N GLN A 11 -12.12 -12.14 9.72
CA GLN A 11 -11.59 -11.23 10.75
C GLN A 11 -12.57 -10.10 11.09
N PHE A 12 -13.26 -9.55 10.10
CA PHE A 12 -14.32 -8.58 10.30
C PHE A 12 -15.44 -9.14 11.19
N ASN A 13 -16.00 -10.30 10.83
CA ASN A 13 -17.06 -10.95 11.60
C ASN A 13 -16.64 -11.22 13.04
N LYS A 14 -15.43 -11.79 13.24
CA LYS A 14 -14.87 -12.02 14.58
C LYS A 14 -14.78 -10.73 15.39
N THR A 15 -14.42 -9.62 14.76
CA THR A 15 -14.36 -8.31 15.43
C THR A 15 -15.76 -7.80 15.79
N CYS A 16 -16.73 -7.93 14.87
CA CYS A 16 -18.13 -7.60 15.13
C CYS A 16 -18.69 -8.38 16.32
N ASP A 17 -18.36 -9.67 16.43
CA ASP A 17 -18.78 -10.51 17.55
C ASP A 17 -18.18 -10.02 18.88
N ILE A 18 -16.87 -9.71 18.90
CA ILE A 18 -16.17 -9.23 20.10
C ILE A 18 -16.75 -7.93 20.62
N ILE A 19 -17.04 -6.98 19.72
CA ILE A 19 -17.59 -5.67 20.11
C ILE A 19 -19.11 -5.68 20.25
N LYS A 20 -19.76 -6.84 20.07
CA LYS A 20 -21.21 -7.01 20.07
C LYS A 20 -21.90 -6.06 19.09
N ALA A 21 -21.29 -5.87 17.92
CA ALA A 21 -21.80 -4.96 16.89
C ALA A 21 -23.22 -5.32 16.46
N PHE A 22 -23.70 -6.54 16.67
CA PHE A 22 -25.03 -6.97 16.26
C PHE A 22 -26.15 -6.67 17.28
N GLU A 23 -25.84 -6.06 18.42
CA GLU A 23 -26.78 -5.75 19.50
C GLU A 23 -27.05 -4.24 19.57
N ASP A 24 -28.32 -3.80 19.50
CA ASP A 24 -28.68 -2.44 19.91
C ASP A 24 -28.75 -2.31 21.45
N LYS A 25 -28.96 -1.08 21.97
CA LYS A 25 -29.05 -0.81 23.42
C LYS A 25 -30.14 -1.63 24.16
N ASN A 26 -31.08 -2.23 23.43
CA ASN A 26 -32.18 -3.05 23.93
C ASN A 26 -32.06 -4.54 23.55
N GLY A 27 -30.93 -4.97 22.95
CA GLY A 27 -30.70 -6.34 22.50
C GLY A 27 -31.37 -6.71 21.17
N SER A 28 -31.97 -5.76 20.46
CA SER A 28 -32.58 -5.98 19.14
C SER A 28 -31.55 -5.87 18.00
N ARG A 29 -31.58 -6.86 17.08
CA ARG A 29 -30.58 -7.04 16.00
C ARG A 29 -30.86 -6.24 14.71
N GLY A 30 -31.77 -5.26 14.74
CA GLY A 30 -32.48 -4.81 13.55
C GLY A 30 -31.75 -3.82 12.63
N ILE A 31 -30.96 -2.89 13.19
CA ILE A 31 -30.39 -1.76 12.44
C ILE A 31 -28.92 -2.00 12.05
N ILE A 32 -28.11 -2.54 12.96
CA ILE A 32 -26.67 -2.69 12.73
C ILE A 32 -26.35 -3.80 11.70
N ASN A 33 -27.23 -4.79 11.55
CA ASN A 33 -27.03 -5.85 10.55
C ASN A 33 -26.96 -5.32 9.10
N LYS A 34 -27.83 -4.38 8.73
CA LYS A 34 -27.87 -3.86 7.34
C LYS A 34 -26.62 -3.06 7.01
N GLU A 35 -26.13 -2.27 7.96
CA GLU A 35 -24.90 -1.48 7.82
C GLU A 35 -23.66 -2.38 7.76
N LEU A 36 -23.62 -3.44 8.57
CA LEU A 36 -22.53 -4.42 8.53
C LEU A 36 -22.49 -5.21 7.21
N GLU A 37 -23.64 -5.52 6.61
CA GLU A 37 -23.67 -6.14 5.28
C GLU A 37 -23.11 -5.21 4.18
N ILE A 38 -23.35 -3.90 4.28
CA ILE A 38 -22.70 -2.92 3.40
C ILE A 38 -21.17 -2.97 3.59
N LEU A 39 -20.69 -3.05 4.83
CA LEU A 39 -19.26 -3.09 5.15
C LEU A 39 -18.57 -4.40 4.77
N LYS A 40 -19.31 -5.47 4.46
CA LYS A 40 -18.74 -6.75 3.97
C LYS A 40 -18.50 -6.74 2.46
N ASN A 41 -19.00 -5.75 1.74
CA ASN A 41 -18.97 -5.72 0.27
C ASN A 41 -18.29 -4.45 -0.24
N PRO A 42 -17.44 -4.54 -1.27
CA PRO A 42 -16.94 -3.33 -1.90
C PRO A 42 -18.07 -2.61 -2.63
N LYS A 43 -18.09 -1.28 -2.54
CA LYS A 43 -19.00 -0.42 -3.29
C LYS A 43 -18.84 -0.56 -4.80
N ARG A 44 -17.61 -0.75 -5.29
CA ARG A 44 -17.33 -0.93 -6.72
C ARG A 44 -16.07 -1.75 -6.94
N THR A 45 -16.13 -2.64 -7.93
CA THR A 45 -14.98 -3.40 -8.43
C THR A 45 -14.86 -3.16 -9.92
N ILE A 46 -13.71 -2.66 -10.36
CA ILE A 46 -13.47 -2.28 -11.75
C ILE A 46 -12.29 -3.13 -12.24
N GLN A 47 -12.50 -3.86 -13.34
CA GLN A 47 -11.47 -4.58 -14.07
C GLN A 47 -11.45 -4.09 -15.50
N PHE A 48 -10.27 -3.88 -16.06
CA PHE A 48 -10.10 -3.36 -17.40
C PHE A 48 -8.80 -3.85 -18.03
N SER A 49 -8.80 -3.91 -19.36
CA SER A 49 -7.63 -4.28 -20.16
C SER A 49 -6.82 -3.05 -20.53
N ILE A 50 -5.49 -3.14 -20.46
CA ILE A 50 -4.56 -2.06 -20.76
C ILE A 50 -3.66 -2.49 -21.93
N PRO A 51 -4.00 -2.14 -23.17
CA PRO A 51 -3.11 -2.39 -24.31
C PRO A 51 -1.90 -1.45 -24.27
N VAL A 52 -0.71 -2.00 -24.45
CA VAL A 52 0.56 -1.28 -24.45
C VAL A 52 1.40 -1.76 -25.64
N LEU A 53 1.85 -0.81 -26.46
CA LEU A 53 2.88 -1.06 -27.46
C LEU A 53 4.23 -1.20 -26.74
N MET A 54 4.85 -2.36 -26.88
CA MET A 54 6.15 -2.71 -26.30
C MET A 54 7.28 -2.09 -27.11
N ASP A 55 8.49 -2.03 -26.56
CA ASP A 55 9.64 -1.43 -27.25
C ASP A 55 10.06 -2.23 -28.51
N ASP A 56 9.78 -3.54 -28.55
CA ASP A 56 9.99 -4.40 -29.71
C ASP A 56 8.91 -4.25 -30.81
N GLY A 57 7.94 -3.35 -30.61
CA GLY A 57 6.82 -3.13 -31.52
C GLY A 57 5.65 -4.09 -31.35
N SER A 58 5.75 -5.10 -30.46
CA SER A 58 4.63 -5.99 -30.16
C SER A 58 3.55 -5.28 -29.34
N LEU A 59 2.30 -5.74 -29.44
CA LEU A 59 1.22 -5.28 -28.58
C LEU A 59 1.00 -6.28 -27.45
N LYS A 60 1.06 -5.79 -26.21
CA LYS A 60 0.74 -6.58 -25.02
C LYS A 60 -0.44 -5.99 -24.27
N VAL A 61 -1.37 -6.84 -23.84
CA VAL A 61 -2.53 -6.43 -23.03
C VAL A 61 -2.30 -6.87 -21.59
N PHE A 62 -2.42 -5.92 -20.66
CA PHE A 62 -2.28 -6.17 -19.23
C PHE A 62 -3.64 -6.07 -18.52
N ASP A 63 -3.86 -6.90 -17.51
CA ASP A 63 -5.01 -6.79 -16.63
C ASP A 63 -4.81 -5.69 -15.59
N GLY A 64 -5.74 -4.74 -15.54
CA GLY A 64 -5.81 -3.67 -14.56
C GLY A 64 -7.03 -3.81 -13.65
N TYR A 65 -6.86 -3.43 -12.38
CA TYR A 65 -7.90 -3.46 -11.37
C TYR A 65 -7.96 -2.15 -10.58
N ARG A 66 -9.16 -1.72 -10.20
CA ARG A 66 -9.41 -0.73 -9.14
C ARG A 66 -10.64 -1.14 -8.33
N VAL A 67 -10.45 -1.42 -7.04
CA VAL A 67 -11.54 -1.70 -6.10
C VAL A 67 -11.71 -0.49 -5.19
N GLN A 68 -12.95 0.00 -5.12
CA GLN A 68 -13.40 1.09 -4.26
C GLN A 68 -14.33 0.46 -3.22
N TYR A 69 -13.84 0.34 -2.01
CA TYR A 69 -14.46 -0.50 -1.00
C TYR A 69 -15.57 0.22 -0.26
N ASN A 70 -15.26 1.35 0.36
CA ASN A 70 -16.24 2.16 1.10
C ASN A 70 -15.80 3.63 1.11
N ASP A 71 -16.73 4.57 0.98
CA ASP A 71 -16.52 6.02 0.93
C ASP A 71 -17.31 6.80 2.00
N ILE A 72 -17.84 6.13 3.03
CA ILE A 72 -18.66 6.78 4.08
C ILE A 72 -17.89 7.90 4.78
N ARG A 73 -16.56 7.78 4.89
CA ARG A 73 -15.70 8.76 5.58
C ARG A 73 -15.12 9.84 4.66
N GLY A 74 -15.32 9.75 3.35
CA GLY A 74 -14.72 10.63 2.36
C GLY A 74 -14.21 9.89 1.12
N PRO A 75 -13.43 10.57 0.25
CA PRO A 75 -12.91 9.99 -0.99
C PRO A 75 -12.17 8.69 -0.75
N PHE A 76 -12.20 7.79 -1.72
CA PHE A 76 -11.46 6.53 -1.62
C PHE A 76 -9.95 6.80 -1.60
N LYS A 77 -9.21 6.08 -0.74
CA LYS A 77 -7.75 6.14 -0.69
C LYS A 77 -7.12 4.76 -0.79
N GLY A 78 -6.16 4.63 -1.71
CA GLY A 78 -5.61 3.30 -2.00
C GLY A 78 -4.40 3.28 -2.90
N GLY A 79 -3.37 2.53 -2.48
CA GLY A 79 -2.16 2.33 -3.29
C GLY A 79 -2.42 1.60 -4.62
N LEU A 80 -1.51 1.77 -5.58
CA LEU A 80 -1.46 1.09 -6.87
C LEU A 80 -0.28 0.11 -6.88
N ARG A 81 -0.56 -1.20 -7.02
CA ARG A 81 0.43 -2.28 -6.95
C ARG A 81 0.74 -2.85 -8.32
N TYR A 82 2.02 -2.95 -8.68
CA TYR A 82 2.47 -3.67 -9.87
C TYR A 82 3.11 -4.98 -9.43
N HIS A 83 2.53 -6.12 -9.76
CA HIS A 83 3.10 -7.42 -9.38
C HIS A 83 2.56 -8.55 -10.27
N PRO A 84 3.36 -9.58 -10.63
CA PRO A 84 2.91 -10.65 -11.52
C PRO A 84 1.81 -11.55 -10.93
N LYS A 85 1.61 -11.51 -9.60
CA LYS A 85 0.58 -12.30 -8.90
C LYS A 85 -0.64 -11.50 -8.46
N VAL A 86 -0.66 -10.20 -8.73
CA VAL A 86 -1.84 -9.36 -8.43
C VAL A 86 -3.03 -9.94 -9.15
N ASN A 87 -4.15 -10.02 -8.44
CA ASN A 87 -5.43 -10.45 -8.97
C ASN A 87 -6.54 -9.69 -8.24
N LEU A 88 -7.77 -9.85 -8.72
CA LEU A 88 -8.91 -9.11 -8.18
C LEU A 88 -9.20 -9.40 -6.70
N ASP A 89 -9.01 -10.64 -6.24
CA ASP A 89 -9.26 -11.04 -4.85
C ASP A 89 -8.27 -10.36 -3.88
N GLU A 90 -6.99 -10.30 -4.25
CA GLU A 90 -5.97 -9.57 -3.51
C GLU A 90 -6.28 -8.06 -3.45
N VAL A 91 -6.63 -7.45 -4.59
CA VAL A 91 -6.95 -6.02 -4.66
C VAL A 91 -8.18 -5.69 -3.80
N LYS A 92 -9.20 -6.55 -3.82
CA LYS A 92 -10.40 -6.43 -2.99
C LYS A 92 -10.07 -6.50 -1.50
N SER A 93 -9.23 -7.45 -1.11
CA SER A 93 -8.74 -7.63 0.26
C SER A 93 -7.98 -6.40 0.76
N LEU A 94 -7.07 -5.89 -0.06
CA LEU A 94 -6.28 -4.72 0.30
C LEU A 94 -7.13 -3.43 0.35
N ALA A 95 -8.19 -3.32 -0.47
CA ALA A 95 -9.11 -2.19 -0.43
C ALA A 95 -9.97 -2.19 0.86
N PHE A 96 -10.41 -3.37 1.32
CA PHE A 96 -11.01 -3.53 2.65
C PHE A 96 -10.05 -3.03 3.73
N TRP A 97 -8.80 -3.50 3.72
CA TRP A 97 -7.82 -3.08 4.72
C TRP A 97 -7.50 -1.58 4.69
N MET A 98 -7.57 -0.93 3.53
CA MET A 98 -7.44 0.53 3.43
C MET A 98 -8.60 1.26 4.11
N THR A 99 -9.82 0.74 4.01
CA THR A 99 -11.00 1.29 4.70
C THR A 99 -10.79 1.26 6.21
N ILE A 100 -10.45 0.08 6.74
CA ILE A 100 -10.21 -0.11 8.18
C ILE A 100 -9.03 0.73 8.66
N LYS A 101 -7.93 0.77 7.88
CA LYS A 101 -6.73 1.55 8.22
C LYS A 101 -7.02 3.05 8.34
N CYS A 102 -7.72 3.63 7.38
CA CYS A 102 -8.06 5.06 7.43
C CYS A 102 -8.98 5.34 8.62
N ALA A 103 -9.93 4.45 8.91
CA ALA A 103 -10.82 4.59 10.06
C ALA A 103 -10.06 4.56 11.40
N VAL A 104 -9.14 3.61 11.59
CA VAL A 104 -8.31 3.48 12.81
C VAL A 104 -7.40 4.70 12.99
N ALA A 105 -6.82 5.23 11.91
CA ALA A 105 -5.96 6.41 11.96
C ALA A 105 -6.74 7.74 11.99
N ASN A 106 -8.07 7.69 12.02
CA ASN A 106 -8.96 8.85 11.96
C ASN A 106 -8.69 9.78 10.76
N ILE A 107 -8.35 9.20 9.61
CA ILE A 107 -8.14 9.92 8.35
C ILE A 107 -9.47 9.97 7.60
N PRO A 108 -9.91 11.14 7.07
CA PRO A 108 -11.21 11.31 6.42
C PRO A 108 -11.21 10.75 4.98
N TYR A 109 -10.85 9.48 4.85
CA TYR A 109 -10.88 8.75 3.59
C TYR A 109 -11.60 7.43 3.75
N GLY A 110 -12.23 7.03 2.65
CA GLY A 110 -12.62 5.66 2.39
C GLY A 110 -11.42 4.74 2.11
N GLY A 111 -11.71 3.54 1.63
CA GLY A 111 -10.68 2.58 1.22
C GLY A 111 -10.79 2.18 -0.24
N SER A 112 -9.67 2.20 -0.95
CA SER A 112 -9.54 1.61 -2.27
C SER A 112 -8.22 0.86 -2.41
N LYS A 113 -8.08 0.13 -3.51
CA LYS A 113 -6.80 -0.40 -3.96
C LYS A 113 -6.84 -0.58 -5.47
N GLY A 114 -5.71 -0.37 -6.13
CA GLY A 114 -5.54 -0.72 -7.53
C GLY A 114 -4.36 -1.66 -7.72
N GLY A 115 -4.34 -2.32 -8.87
CA GLY A 115 -3.16 -3.05 -9.30
C GLY A 115 -3.15 -3.40 -10.77
N ILE A 116 -1.98 -3.81 -11.24
CA ILE A 116 -1.76 -4.35 -12.59
C ILE A 116 -1.03 -5.68 -12.44
N THR A 117 -1.50 -6.70 -13.16
CA THR A 117 -0.82 -8.00 -13.24
C THR A 117 0.40 -7.87 -14.15
N VAL A 118 1.54 -7.49 -13.58
CA VAL A 118 2.78 -7.21 -14.33
C VAL A 118 4.03 -7.47 -13.52
N ASP A 119 5.06 -8.03 -14.15
CA ASP A 119 6.42 -7.99 -13.62
C ASP A 119 7.11 -6.69 -14.04
N ALA A 120 7.01 -5.67 -13.20
CA ALA A 120 7.54 -4.34 -13.48
C ALA A 120 9.06 -4.33 -13.72
N LYS A 121 9.80 -5.34 -13.24
CA LYS A 121 11.25 -5.44 -13.43
C LYS A 121 11.64 -5.87 -14.85
N LYS A 122 10.70 -6.42 -15.62
CA LYS A 122 10.90 -6.85 -17.01
C LYS A 122 10.51 -5.78 -18.02
N LEU A 123 9.95 -4.67 -17.56
CA LEU A 123 9.59 -3.56 -18.43
C LEU A 123 10.69 -2.53 -18.45
N SER A 124 10.93 -1.95 -19.63
CA SER A 124 11.71 -0.73 -19.74
C SER A 124 10.98 0.44 -19.07
N GLN A 125 11.70 1.54 -18.82
CA GLN A 125 11.09 2.74 -18.27
C GLN A 125 10.02 3.34 -19.21
N PRO A 126 10.25 3.44 -20.54
CA PRO A 126 9.19 3.84 -21.48
C PRO A 126 7.96 2.92 -21.48
N GLU A 127 8.14 1.60 -21.42
CA GLU A 127 7.02 0.65 -21.35
C GLU A 127 6.22 0.83 -20.06
N LEU A 128 6.92 1.02 -18.94
CA LEU A 128 6.29 1.24 -17.63
C LEU A 128 5.50 2.55 -17.60
N GLU A 129 6.01 3.61 -18.23
CA GLU A 129 5.27 4.86 -18.41
C GLU A 129 4.02 4.66 -19.26
N ARG A 130 4.14 4.03 -20.44
CA ARG A 130 3.00 3.75 -21.32
C ARG A 130 1.92 2.92 -20.62
N LEU A 131 2.33 1.90 -19.86
CA LEU A 131 1.44 1.08 -19.03
C LEU A 131 0.73 1.92 -17.96
N THR A 132 1.48 2.76 -17.24
CA THR A 132 0.92 3.64 -16.20
C THR A 132 -0.12 4.59 -16.79
N ARG A 133 0.20 5.24 -17.90
CA ARG A 133 -0.72 6.16 -18.59
C ARG A 133 -1.95 5.42 -19.14
N GLY A 134 -1.76 4.21 -19.66
CA GLY A 134 -2.86 3.33 -20.07
C GLY A 134 -3.81 2.98 -18.93
N TYR A 135 -3.27 2.70 -17.74
CA TYR A 135 -4.07 2.50 -16.53
C TYR A 135 -4.91 3.73 -16.18
N VAL A 136 -4.30 4.92 -16.22
CA VAL A 136 -5.00 6.18 -15.90
C VAL A 136 -6.14 6.42 -16.88
N ARG A 137 -5.91 6.27 -18.19
CA ARG A 137 -6.96 6.43 -19.21
C ARG A 137 -8.14 5.49 -18.97
N ALA A 138 -7.89 4.23 -18.64
CA ALA A 138 -8.94 3.26 -18.34
C ALA A 138 -9.69 3.56 -17.03
N ALA A 139 -8.99 4.12 -16.03
CA ALA A 139 -9.55 4.41 -14.71
C ALA A 139 -10.16 5.81 -14.57
N ALA A 140 -9.90 6.74 -15.50
CA ALA A 140 -10.11 8.19 -15.34
C ALA A 140 -11.51 8.58 -14.85
N LYS A 141 -12.57 7.90 -15.31
CA LYS A 141 -13.96 8.16 -14.91
C LYS A 141 -14.26 7.83 -13.44
N PHE A 142 -13.40 7.08 -12.77
CA PHE A 142 -13.60 6.56 -11.42
C PHE A 142 -12.63 7.15 -10.40
N ILE A 143 -11.63 7.93 -10.84
CA ILE A 143 -10.59 8.53 -10.00
C ILE A 143 -10.67 10.04 -10.06
N GLY A 144 -10.18 10.70 -9.01
CA GLY A 144 -10.21 12.15 -8.90
C GLY A 144 -9.89 12.63 -7.49
N PRO A 145 -9.51 13.90 -7.32
CA PRO A 145 -9.19 14.50 -6.03
C PRO A 145 -10.29 14.31 -4.97
N ASP A 146 -11.54 14.41 -5.38
CA ASP A 146 -12.72 14.33 -4.48
C ASP A 146 -13.45 12.98 -4.58
N THR A 147 -12.88 12.02 -5.31
CA THR A 147 -13.51 10.71 -5.58
C THR A 147 -12.63 9.56 -5.15
N ASP A 148 -11.47 9.37 -5.77
CA ASP A 148 -10.56 8.28 -5.45
C ASP A 148 -9.12 8.68 -5.78
N ILE A 149 -8.26 8.66 -4.75
CA ILE A 149 -6.93 9.23 -4.77
C ILE A 149 -5.89 8.09 -4.64
N PRO A 150 -5.22 7.67 -5.72
CA PRO A 150 -4.20 6.62 -5.64
C PRO A 150 -2.94 7.02 -4.87
N ALA A 151 -2.05 6.06 -4.64
CA ALA A 151 -0.75 6.24 -3.99
C ALA A 151 0.24 5.15 -4.45
N PRO A 152 1.54 5.27 -4.12
CA PRO A 152 2.48 4.18 -4.28
C PRO A 152 2.13 2.95 -3.46
N ASP A 153 2.54 1.80 -3.96
CA ASP A 153 2.54 0.49 -3.31
C ASP A 153 3.71 -0.36 -3.85
N VAL A 154 3.65 -1.69 -3.77
CA VAL A 154 4.72 -2.57 -4.26
C VAL A 154 4.99 -2.30 -5.75
N TYR A 155 6.26 -2.06 -6.04
CA TYR A 155 6.81 -1.71 -7.36
C TYR A 155 6.21 -0.47 -8.03
N THR A 156 5.65 0.44 -7.24
CA THR A 156 5.34 1.80 -7.69
C THR A 156 6.00 2.83 -6.78
N ASN A 157 6.33 4.00 -7.35
CA ASN A 157 7.22 4.98 -6.72
C ASN A 157 6.80 6.41 -7.14
N PRO A 158 7.50 7.47 -6.66
CA PRO A 158 7.16 8.83 -7.02
C PRO A 158 7.13 9.10 -8.53
N GLN A 159 8.04 8.50 -9.32
CA GLN A 159 8.04 8.64 -10.78
C GLN A 159 6.73 8.15 -11.41
N ILE A 160 6.23 6.98 -10.97
CA ILE A 160 4.95 6.45 -11.45
C ILE A 160 3.79 7.38 -11.05
N MET A 161 3.84 7.96 -9.86
CA MET A 161 2.81 8.92 -9.44
C MET A 161 2.88 10.24 -10.24
N ALA A 162 4.06 10.64 -10.71
CA ALA A 162 4.23 11.79 -11.58
C ALA A 162 3.55 11.55 -12.94
N TRP A 163 3.82 10.42 -13.59
CA TRP A 163 3.13 10.02 -14.83
C TRP A 163 1.62 9.90 -14.63
N PHE A 164 1.20 9.38 -13.48
CA PHE A 164 -0.20 9.26 -13.13
C PHE A 164 -0.89 10.63 -13.09
N MET A 165 -0.30 11.57 -12.36
CA MET A 165 -0.81 12.94 -12.23
C MET A 165 -0.86 13.66 -13.58
N ASP A 166 0.22 13.56 -14.35
CA ASP A 166 0.35 14.22 -15.66
C ASP A 166 -0.72 13.70 -16.64
N GLU A 167 -0.87 12.39 -16.77
CA GLU A 167 -1.87 11.80 -17.67
C GLU A 167 -3.30 12.18 -17.25
N TYR A 168 -3.61 12.13 -15.96
CA TYR A 168 -4.94 12.51 -15.48
C TYR A 168 -5.22 14.01 -15.71
N SER A 169 -4.23 14.87 -15.45
CA SER A 169 -4.35 16.30 -15.68
C SER A 169 -4.62 16.62 -17.16
N ARG A 170 -3.92 15.92 -18.06
CA ARG A 170 -4.16 16.01 -19.52
C ARG A 170 -5.58 15.61 -19.90
N ILE A 171 -6.07 14.48 -19.38
CA ILE A 171 -7.44 14.01 -19.64
C ILE A 171 -8.48 15.02 -19.13
N ASN A 172 -8.23 15.61 -17.95
CA ASN A 172 -9.17 16.54 -17.32
C ASN A 172 -9.06 17.99 -17.86
N GLY A 173 -8.07 18.28 -18.72
CA GLY A 173 -7.84 19.61 -19.28
C GLY A 173 -7.36 20.66 -18.26
N LYS A 174 -6.93 20.24 -17.06
CA LYS A 174 -6.41 21.13 -16.02
C LYS A 174 -5.42 20.41 -15.11
N ASN A 175 -4.57 21.18 -14.43
CA ASN A 175 -3.59 20.64 -13.48
C ASN A 175 -4.30 20.08 -12.24
N GLU A 176 -4.19 18.77 -12.04
CA GLU A 176 -4.87 18.02 -10.97
C GLU A 176 -3.86 17.38 -10.02
N ALA A 177 -3.06 18.21 -9.34
CA ALA A 177 -2.00 17.72 -8.45
C ALA A 177 -2.54 16.85 -7.30
N ALA A 178 -3.81 17.02 -6.90
CA ALA A 178 -4.42 16.29 -5.80
C ALA A 178 -4.92 14.88 -6.17
N VAL A 179 -4.94 14.50 -7.46
CA VAL A 179 -5.47 13.19 -7.89
C VAL A 179 -4.69 12.00 -7.32
N VAL A 180 -3.42 12.18 -6.96
CA VAL A 180 -2.55 11.11 -6.49
C VAL A 180 -1.58 11.62 -5.41
N THR A 181 -1.30 10.80 -4.40
CA THR A 181 -0.30 11.12 -3.36
C THR A 181 1.00 10.35 -3.57
N GLY A 182 2.07 10.71 -2.87
CA GLY A 182 3.38 10.06 -3.03
C GLY A 182 4.15 10.49 -4.27
N LYS A 183 3.80 11.66 -4.84
CA LYS A 183 4.52 12.34 -5.91
C LYS A 183 5.90 12.85 -5.44
N PRO A 184 6.82 13.16 -6.37
CA PRO A 184 8.03 13.94 -6.08
C PRO A 184 7.67 15.28 -5.45
N VAL A 185 8.57 15.82 -4.61
CA VAL A 185 8.34 17.06 -3.86
C VAL A 185 8.15 18.23 -4.82
N GLU A 186 8.91 18.23 -5.90
CA GLU A 186 8.97 19.24 -6.96
C GLU A 186 7.62 19.44 -7.66
N ILE A 187 6.73 18.44 -7.62
CA ILE A 187 5.40 18.49 -8.27
C ILE A 187 4.25 18.27 -7.26
N GLY A 188 4.40 18.78 -6.04
CA GLY A 188 3.34 18.74 -5.02
C GLY A 188 3.32 17.45 -4.19
N GLY A 189 4.46 16.79 -4.07
CA GLY A 189 4.73 15.80 -3.02
C GLY A 189 4.95 16.46 -1.67
N SER A 190 4.72 15.71 -0.58
CA SER A 190 4.95 16.21 0.78
C SER A 190 6.28 15.72 1.33
N LEU A 191 7.00 16.59 2.03
CA LEU A 191 8.24 16.26 2.74
C LEU A 191 7.99 15.14 3.78
N GLY A 192 8.97 14.28 3.98
CA GLY A 192 8.87 13.15 4.91
C GLY A 192 7.97 12.01 4.44
N ARG A 193 7.27 12.12 3.29
CA ARG A 193 6.41 11.05 2.76
C ARG A 193 7.15 9.73 2.57
N GLY A 194 8.43 9.78 2.17
CA GLY A 194 9.28 8.60 1.95
C GLY A 194 9.46 7.78 3.22
N THR A 195 9.70 8.43 4.36
CA THR A 195 9.96 7.77 5.66
C THR A 195 8.69 7.57 6.50
N ALA A 196 7.60 8.27 6.19
CA ALA A 196 6.38 8.34 7.02
C ALA A 196 5.84 6.97 7.46
N THR A 197 5.78 5.98 6.55
CA THR A 197 5.30 4.62 6.90
C THR A 197 6.19 3.96 7.96
N ALA A 198 7.50 4.06 7.79
CA ALA A 198 8.46 3.48 8.73
C ALA A 198 8.46 4.22 10.07
N GLN A 199 8.38 5.54 10.02
CA GLN A 199 8.32 6.40 11.21
C GLN A 199 7.06 6.12 12.05
N GLY A 200 5.90 5.98 11.41
CA GLY A 200 4.68 5.56 12.09
C GLY A 200 4.80 4.17 12.71
N GLY A 201 5.40 3.21 11.98
CA GLY A 201 5.68 1.87 12.50
C GLY A 201 6.60 1.90 13.74
N PHE A 202 7.65 2.72 13.69
CA PHE A 202 8.57 2.92 14.80
C PHE A 202 7.87 3.52 16.03
N TYR A 203 6.98 4.51 15.84
CA TYR A 203 6.19 5.07 16.93
C TYR A 203 5.24 4.05 17.57
N VAL A 204 4.57 3.22 16.77
CA VAL A 204 3.72 2.13 17.31
C VAL A 204 4.57 1.14 18.09
N PHE A 205 5.72 0.74 17.56
CA PHE A 205 6.66 -0.15 18.23
C PHE A 205 7.13 0.40 19.57
N GLU A 206 7.57 1.67 19.63
CA GLU A 206 8.00 2.32 20.88
C GLU A 206 6.90 2.33 21.95
N ASN A 207 5.68 2.70 21.56
CA ASN A 207 4.53 2.74 22.46
C ASN A 207 4.16 1.34 22.97
N LEU A 208 4.17 0.35 22.08
CA LEU A 208 3.88 -1.04 22.44
C LEU A 208 4.95 -1.60 23.38
N ARG A 209 6.23 -1.36 23.10
CA ARG A 209 7.34 -1.78 23.95
C ARG A 209 7.20 -1.23 25.37
N LYS A 210 6.90 0.06 25.52
CA LYS A 210 6.66 0.70 26.82
C LYS A 210 5.47 0.06 27.54
N LYS A 211 4.36 -0.15 26.84
CA LYS A 211 3.14 -0.79 27.38
C LYS A 211 3.39 -2.22 27.86
N LEU A 212 4.17 -2.99 27.11
CA LEU A 212 4.56 -4.37 27.44
C LEU A 212 5.75 -4.44 28.42
N LYS A 213 6.28 -3.30 28.87
CA LYS A 213 7.44 -3.20 29.78
C LYS A 213 8.69 -3.94 29.26
N ILE A 214 8.85 -4.01 27.94
CA ILE A 214 10.02 -4.63 27.31
C ILE A 214 11.20 -3.67 27.42
N LYS A 215 12.32 -4.14 27.99
CA LYS A 215 13.55 -3.33 28.16
C LYS A 215 14.25 -3.14 26.82
N LYS A 216 14.61 -1.91 26.50
CA LYS A 216 15.26 -1.52 25.23
C LYS A 216 16.57 -2.28 25.02
N GLU A 217 17.38 -2.36 26.07
CA GLU A 217 18.72 -2.96 26.09
C GLU A 217 18.71 -4.46 25.80
N LYS A 218 17.56 -5.12 26.06
CA LYS A 218 17.35 -6.55 25.82
C LYS A 218 16.58 -6.84 24.53
N THR A 219 16.28 -5.81 23.74
CA THR A 219 15.45 -5.95 22.53
C THR A 219 16.35 -6.06 21.30
N ALA A 220 16.28 -7.21 20.63
CA ALA A 220 16.83 -7.41 19.30
C ALA A 220 15.71 -7.40 18.27
N ILE A 221 15.91 -6.75 17.13
CA ILE A 221 14.91 -6.59 16.08
C ILE A 221 15.34 -7.35 14.83
N ALA A 222 14.41 -8.09 14.24
CA ALA A 222 14.53 -8.66 12.91
C ALA A 222 13.53 -7.97 11.96
N VAL A 223 13.99 -7.53 10.79
CA VAL A 223 13.16 -6.82 9.80
C VAL A 223 13.02 -7.66 8.53
N GLN A 224 11.82 -8.21 8.30
CA GLN A 224 11.53 -8.92 7.05
C GLN A 224 11.19 -7.92 5.94
N GLY A 225 11.95 -7.95 4.85
CA GLY A 225 11.74 -7.11 3.68
C GLY A 225 12.43 -5.75 3.77
N PHE A 226 13.55 -5.59 3.05
CA PHE A 226 14.38 -4.40 3.07
C PHE A 226 14.05 -3.45 1.90
N GLY A 227 12.78 -3.14 1.72
CA GLY A 227 12.29 -2.08 0.82
C GLY A 227 12.09 -0.76 1.56
N ASN A 228 11.35 0.19 0.97
CA ASN A 228 11.17 1.53 1.55
C ASN A 228 10.73 1.51 3.03
N ALA A 229 9.77 0.68 3.42
CA ALA A 229 9.29 0.62 4.81
C ALA A 229 10.32 -0.05 5.74
N GLY A 230 10.80 -1.25 5.41
CA GLY A 230 11.69 -2.01 6.29
C GLY A 230 13.08 -1.39 6.43
N MET A 231 13.64 -0.86 5.34
CA MET A 231 14.93 -0.16 5.36
C MET A 231 14.89 1.07 6.26
N ASN A 232 13.90 1.95 6.07
CA ASN A 232 13.76 3.14 6.90
C ASN A 232 13.43 2.79 8.36
N PHE A 233 12.66 1.72 8.61
CA PHE A 233 12.38 1.27 9.98
C PHE A 233 13.66 0.77 10.67
N ALA A 234 14.45 -0.07 9.98
CA ALA A 234 15.71 -0.57 10.50
C ALA A 234 16.68 0.58 10.81
N LYS A 235 16.74 1.60 9.93
CA LYS A 235 17.55 2.80 10.14
C LYS A 235 17.09 3.57 11.38
N LEU A 236 15.82 3.92 11.47
CA LEU A 236 15.25 4.64 12.62
C LEU A 236 15.44 3.89 13.93
N ALA A 237 15.22 2.58 13.93
CA ALA A 237 15.41 1.76 15.12
C ALA A 237 16.89 1.62 15.51
N GLY A 238 17.80 1.49 14.54
CA GLY A 238 19.25 1.50 14.77
C GLY A 238 19.74 2.83 15.34
N GLU A 239 19.31 3.95 14.77
CA GLU A 239 19.60 5.31 15.27
C GLU A 239 19.03 5.55 16.67
N ALA A 240 17.87 4.96 16.96
CA ALA A 240 17.31 4.95 18.30
C ALA A 240 18.07 4.02 19.27
N GLY A 241 19.10 3.30 18.84
CA GLY A 241 19.95 2.45 19.68
C GLY A 241 19.42 1.02 19.89
N TYR A 242 18.53 0.52 19.02
CA TYR A 242 18.17 -0.89 19.02
C TYR A 242 19.19 -1.74 18.28
N LYS A 243 19.39 -2.98 18.75
CA LYS A 243 20.15 -3.98 18.01
C LYS A 243 19.29 -4.53 16.88
N ILE A 244 19.64 -4.21 15.63
CA ILE A 244 19.04 -4.88 14.46
C ILE A 244 19.83 -6.18 14.20
N ALA A 245 19.25 -7.31 14.58
CA ALA A 245 19.94 -8.60 14.52
C ALA A 245 19.81 -9.27 13.14
N ALA A 246 18.71 -9.03 12.42
CA ALA A 246 18.49 -9.63 11.10
C ALA A 246 17.72 -8.71 10.17
N VAL A 247 18.01 -8.80 8.87
CA VAL A 247 17.18 -8.22 7.82
C VAL A 247 17.05 -9.20 6.65
N SER A 248 15.97 -9.09 5.87
CA SER A 248 15.80 -9.90 4.65
C SER A 248 15.28 -9.09 3.47
N ASP A 249 15.45 -9.61 2.26
CA ASP A 249 14.74 -9.16 1.07
C ASP A 249 14.23 -10.34 0.23
N SER A 250 13.90 -10.11 -1.04
CA SER A 250 13.37 -11.14 -1.92
C SER A 250 14.35 -12.26 -2.27
N LYS A 251 15.66 -12.07 -2.04
CA LYS A 251 16.70 -13.06 -2.39
C LYS A 251 17.17 -13.87 -1.17
N GLY A 252 17.02 -13.36 0.04
CA GLY A 252 17.44 -14.05 1.26
C GLY A 252 17.47 -13.13 2.48
N GLY A 253 18.18 -13.54 3.53
CA GLY A 253 18.36 -12.73 4.73
C GLY A 253 19.72 -12.91 5.38
N ILE A 254 20.15 -11.87 6.08
CA ILE A 254 21.40 -11.83 6.83
C ILE A 254 21.09 -11.70 8.32
N TYR A 255 21.96 -12.30 9.14
CA TYR A 255 21.85 -12.30 10.59
C TYR A 255 23.22 -12.05 11.22
N SER A 256 23.24 -11.20 12.24
CA SER A 256 24.41 -10.97 13.10
C SER A 256 23.96 -10.98 14.56
N PRO A 257 24.48 -11.89 15.40
CA PRO A 257 24.16 -11.91 16.83
C PRO A 257 24.59 -10.62 17.55
N ASN A 258 25.63 -9.96 17.02
CA ASN A 258 26.18 -8.70 17.52
C ASN A 258 25.46 -7.46 16.98
N GLY A 259 24.54 -7.65 16.03
CA GLY A 259 23.84 -6.56 15.34
C GLY A 259 24.46 -6.24 13.98
N LEU A 260 23.63 -5.68 13.09
CA LEU A 260 23.98 -5.25 11.75
C LEU A 260 24.20 -3.73 11.73
N ASN A 261 25.24 -3.28 11.05
CA ASN A 261 25.38 -1.86 10.71
C ASN A 261 24.45 -1.53 9.53
N ILE A 262 23.33 -0.88 9.83
CA ILE A 262 22.29 -0.64 8.83
C ILE A 262 22.74 0.29 7.70
N ASN A 263 23.65 1.23 7.96
CA ASN A 263 24.17 2.08 6.89
C ASN A 263 25.00 1.27 5.88
N ASP A 264 25.75 0.29 6.35
CA ASP A 264 26.56 -0.58 5.47
C ASP A 264 25.65 -1.52 4.68
N VAL A 265 24.61 -2.07 5.31
CA VAL A 265 23.62 -2.91 4.62
C VAL A 265 22.85 -2.13 3.55
N ILE A 266 22.52 -0.86 3.82
CA ILE A 266 21.89 0.02 2.82
C ILE A 266 22.81 0.20 1.61
N LYS A 267 24.08 0.59 1.84
CA LYS A 267 25.07 0.76 0.76
C LYS A 267 25.27 -0.51 -0.05
N HIS A 268 25.39 -1.66 0.63
CA HIS A 268 25.50 -2.96 -0.03
C HIS A 268 24.32 -3.21 -0.96
N LYS A 269 23.10 -3.02 -0.46
CA LYS A 269 21.89 -3.21 -1.25
C LYS A 269 21.79 -2.25 -2.43
N GLU A 270 22.18 -0.99 -2.27
CA GLU A 270 22.21 -0.02 -3.36
C GLU A 270 23.17 -0.45 -4.48
N ASN A 271 24.29 -1.08 -4.12
CA ASN A 271 25.30 -1.54 -5.07
C ASN A 271 24.97 -2.89 -5.73
N THR A 272 24.40 -3.85 -4.97
CA THR A 272 24.21 -5.23 -5.43
C THR A 272 22.76 -5.59 -5.74
N GLY A 273 21.82 -4.71 -5.35
CA GLY A 273 20.38 -4.97 -5.43
C GLY A 273 19.89 -6.03 -4.44
N SER A 274 20.68 -6.39 -3.43
CA SER A 274 20.43 -7.50 -2.50
C SER A 274 20.97 -7.20 -1.10
N VAL A 275 20.36 -7.75 -0.04
CA VAL A 275 20.97 -7.76 1.30
C VAL A 275 21.92 -8.94 1.53
N VAL A 276 21.82 -9.98 0.70
CA VAL A 276 22.79 -11.09 0.70
C VAL A 276 23.91 -10.80 -0.30
N ASP A 277 25.10 -11.32 -0.01
CA ASP A 277 26.27 -11.30 -0.91
C ASP A 277 26.06 -12.12 -2.19
#